data_AF-A0A7J6PAB6-F1
#
_entry.id   AF-A0A7J6PAB6-F1
#
_cell.length_a   1.000
_cell.length_b   1.000
_cell.length_c   1.000
_cell.angle_alpha   90.00
_cell.angle_beta   90.00
_cell.angle_gamma   90.00
#
_symmetry.space_group_name_H-M   'P 1'
#
loop_
_entity.id
_entity.type
_entity.pdbx_description
1 polymer ?
#
loop_
_entity_poly.entity_id
_entity_poly.type
_entity_poly.pdbx_seq_one_letter_code
_entity_poly.pdbx_strand_id
1 'polypeptide(L)'
;MLGSTIVKKPQLKINLKGVMMRHGLVGPLSIYQGCLTMAKERKLLPAGELEQMAQDLKACETKIAKCNAGGSGGPPDLDACEDATNFCDHVAYNRVDKRGTS
;
A
#
# COMPACT_ATOMS: atom_id res chain seq x y z
N MET A 1 -1.81 -3.32 14.77
CA MET A 1 -1.71 -4.76 14.41
C MET A 1 -2.23 -5.62 15.56
N LEU A 2 -3.44 -6.19 15.46
CA LEU A 2 -4.06 -6.97 16.54
C LEU A 2 -3.23 -8.22 16.91
N GLY A 3 -2.68 -8.91 15.91
CA GLY A 3 -1.84 -10.10 16.11
C GLY A 3 -0.60 -9.83 16.95
N SER A 4 0.09 -8.70 16.74
CA SER A 4 1.26 -8.34 17.55
C SER A 4 0.88 -8.02 19.00
N THR A 5 -0.30 -7.44 19.23
CA THR A 5 -0.82 -7.19 20.58
C THR A 5 -1.15 -8.48 21.32
N ILE A 6 -1.72 -9.48 20.64
CA ILE A 6 -2.02 -10.79 21.23
C ILE A 6 -0.73 -11.52 21.63
N VAL A 7 0.29 -11.51 20.77
CA VAL A 7 1.60 -12.12 21.08
C VAL A 7 2.32 -11.42 22.23
N LYS A 8 2.24 -10.08 22.30
CA LYS A 8 2.91 -9.28 23.34
C LYS A 8 2.18 -9.27 24.70
N LYS A 9 0.94 -9.76 24.78
CA LYS A 9 0.14 -9.79 26.01
C LYS A 9 -0.09 -11.23 26.47
N PRO A 10 0.87 -11.85 27.19
CA PRO A 10 0.75 -13.24 27.67
C PRO A 10 -0.43 -13.48 28.62
N GLN A 11 -1.05 -12.41 29.12
CA GLN A 11 -2.24 -12.45 29.98
C GLN A 11 -3.51 -12.86 29.20
N LEU A 12 -3.53 -12.60 27.89
CA LEU A 12 -4.56 -13.12 27.00
C LEU A 12 -4.26 -14.61 26.83
N LYS A 13 -5.01 -15.48 27.51
CA LYS A 13 -4.92 -16.96 27.38
C LYS A 13 -5.39 -17.47 26.00
N ILE A 14 -4.97 -16.80 24.93
CA ILE A 14 -5.37 -17.03 23.56
C ILE A 14 -4.22 -17.76 22.87
N ASN A 15 -4.46 -19.00 22.45
CA ASN A 15 -3.51 -19.77 21.66
C ASN A 15 -3.68 -19.44 20.18
N LEU A 16 -3.05 -18.35 19.71
CA LEU A 16 -3.12 -17.92 18.31
C LEU A 16 -2.44 -18.96 17.40
N LYS A 17 -3.23 -19.71 16.63
CA LYS A 17 -2.71 -20.73 15.69
C LYS A 17 -2.29 -20.19 14.33
N GLY A 18 -2.84 -19.05 13.94
CA GLY A 18 -2.55 -18.42 12.65
C GLY A 18 -3.48 -17.24 12.39
N VAL A 19 -3.15 -16.47 11.36
CA VAL A 19 -3.97 -15.35 10.87
C VAL A 19 -4.17 -15.55 9.38
N MET A 20 -5.42 -15.51 8.93
CA MET A 20 -5.75 -15.44 7.50
C MET A 20 -6.23 -14.03 7.18
N MET A 21 -5.60 -13.39 6.19
CA MET A 21 -6.05 -12.11 5.64
C MET A 21 -6.52 -12.35 4.22
N ARG A 22 -7.80 -12.09 3.96
CA ARG A 22 -8.39 -12.18 2.61
C ARG A 22 -8.57 -10.77 2.07
N HIS A 23 -7.93 -10.46 0.94
CA HIS A 23 -7.94 -9.12 0.31
C HIS A 23 -7.46 -7.97 1.23
N GLY A 24 -6.50 -8.24 2.12
CA GLY A 24 -5.92 -7.21 2.99
C GLY A 24 -4.79 -6.44 2.31
N LEU A 25 -4.65 -5.14 2.62
CA LEU A 25 -3.47 -4.37 2.24
C LEU A 25 -2.30 -4.68 3.17
N VAL A 26 -1.23 -5.30 2.64
CA VAL A 26 0.02 -5.59 3.37
C VAL A 26 1.19 -5.03 2.57
N GLY A 27 1.91 -4.07 3.14
CA GLY A 27 3.01 -3.39 2.43
C GLY A 27 2.48 -2.52 1.29
N PRO A 28 2.01 -1.28 1.56
CA PRO A 28 1.24 -0.47 0.61
C PRO A 28 1.92 -0.28 -0.76
N LEU A 29 3.25 -0.16 -0.81
CA LEU A 29 4.00 -0.06 -2.08
C LEU A 29 3.75 -1.25 -3.02
N SER A 30 3.69 -2.47 -2.48
CA SER A 30 3.49 -3.68 -3.30
C SER A 30 2.14 -3.70 -4.01
N ILE A 31 1.14 -3.04 -3.43
CA ILE A 31 -0.22 -2.96 -3.98
C ILE A 31 -0.28 -1.95 -5.11
N TYR A 32 0.37 -0.80 -4.96
CA TYR A 32 0.48 0.19 -6.02
C TYR A 32 1.33 -0.32 -7.20
N GLN A 33 2.39 -1.10 -6.94
CA GLN A 33 3.12 -1.82 -7.98
C GLN A 33 2.21 -2.88 -8.66
N GLY A 34 1.39 -3.59 -7.89
CA GLY A 34 0.38 -4.50 -8.42
C GLY A 34 -0.61 -3.82 -9.37
N CYS A 35 -1.01 -2.58 -9.08
CA CYS A 35 -1.86 -1.78 -9.96
C CYS A 35 -1.18 -1.53 -11.32
N LEU A 36 0.11 -1.19 -11.35
CA LEU A 36 0.87 -1.00 -12.60
C LEU A 36 0.96 -2.31 -13.40
N THR A 37 1.26 -3.42 -12.72
CA THR A 37 1.30 -4.75 -13.34
C THR A 37 -0.05 -5.11 -13.95
N MET A 38 -1.15 -4.96 -13.20
CA MET A 38 -2.49 -5.21 -13.72
C MET A 38 -2.84 -4.30 -14.89
N ALA A 39 -2.53 -3.01 -14.80
CA ALA A 39 -2.79 -2.05 -15.87
C ALA A 39 -2.06 -2.42 -17.17
N LYS A 40 -0.81 -2.89 -17.06
CA LYS A 40 0.00 -3.35 -18.19
C LYS A 40 -0.53 -4.66 -18.78
N GLU A 41 -0.73 -5.68 -17.95
CA GLU A 41 -1.12 -7.02 -18.41
C GLU A 41 -2.52 -7.04 -19.03
N ARG A 42 -3.45 -6.27 -18.45
CA ARG A 42 -4.83 -6.17 -18.93
C ARG A 42 -5.04 -5.03 -19.93
N LYS A 43 -3.97 -4.32 -20.32
CA LYS A 43 -3.99 -3.20 -21.27
C LYS A 43 -5.03 -2.11 -20.90
N LEU A 44 -5.14 -1.81 -19.61
CA LEU A 44 -6.13 -0.84 -19.10
C LEU A 44 -5.69 0.61 -19.36
N LEU A 45 -4.38 0.84 -19.46
CA LEU A 45 -3.78 2.15 -19.67
C LEU A 45 -2.92 2.20 -20.95
N PRO A 46 -2.83 3.36 -21.64
CA PRO A 46 -1.91 3.56 -22.74
C PRO A 46 -0.46 3.55 -22.26
N ALA A 47 0.49 3.28 -23.17
CA ALA A 47 1.91 3.20 -22.84
C ALA A 47 2.45 4.47 -22.12
N GLY A 48 2.07 5.66 -22.59
CA GLY A 48 2.50 6.91 -21.94
C GLY A 48 1.98 7.08 -20.50
N GLU A 49 0.77 6.61 -20.21
CA GLU A 49 0.25 6.66 -18.83
C GLU A 49 0.88 5.58 -17.94
N LEU A 50 1.24 4.42 -18.50
CA LEU A 50 1.97 3.37 -17.78
C LEU A 50 3.38 3.85 -17.39
N GLU A 51 4.07 4.56 -18.28
CA GLU A 51 5.37 5.15 -17.99
C GLU A 51 5.27 6.23 -16.91
N GLN A 52 4.27 7.11 -17.01
CA GLN A 52 4.02 8.13 -15.98
C GLN A 52 3.70 7.49 -14.63
N MET A 53 2.83 6.47 -14.61
CA MET A 53 2.50 5.73 -13.39
C MET A 53 3.75 5.06 -12.78
N ALA A 54 4.63 4.48 -13.59
CA ALA A 54 5.88 3.89 -13.11
C ALA A 54 6.83 4.94 -12.49
N GLN A 55 6.88 6.15 -13.05
CA GLN A 55 7.65 7.26 -12.48
C GLN A 55 7.03 7.77 -11.17
N ASP A 56 5.72 7.99 -11.17
CA ASP A 56 4.97 8.45 -9.99
C ASP A 56 5.08 7.45 -8.82
N LEU A 57 5.14 6.15 -9.12
CA LEU A 57 5.34 5.11 -8.10
C LEU A 57 6.69 5.22 -7.38
N LYS A 58 7.75 5.72 -8.03
CA LYS A 58 9.03 6.00 -7.36
C LYS A 58 8.89 7.16 -6.36
N ALA A 59 8.10 8.17 -6.71
CA ALA A 59 7.80 9.27 -5.80
C ALA A 59 6.94 8.81 -4.61
N CYS A 60 5.98 7.91 -4.88
CA CYS A 60 5.18 7.24 -3.85
C CYS A 60 6.06 6.46 -2.85
N GLU A 61 7.04 5.68 -3.33
CA GLU A 61 8.00 4.97 -2.46
C GLU A 61 8.73 5.92 -1.50
N THR A 62 9.17 7.07 -2.00
CA THR A 62 9.84 8.08 -1.17
C THR A 62 8.91 8.65 -0.10
N LYS A 63 7.63 8.90 -0.43
CA LYS A 63 6.63 9.38 0.54
C LYS A 63 6.31 8.31 1.59
N ILE A 64 6.20 7.04 1.20
CA ILE A 64 6.02 5.92 2.13
C ILE A 64 7.23 5.80 3.06
N ALA A 65 8.46 6.03 2.58
CA ALA A 65 9.64 6.05 3.43
C ALA A 65 9.59 7.17 4.48
N LYS A 66 9.08 8.36 4.12
CA LYS A 66 8.87 9.48 5.07
C LYS A 66 7.82 9.14 6.12
N CYS A 67 6.69 8.58 5.71
CA CYS A 67 5.66 8.05 6.61
C CYS A 67 6.26 7.07 7.64
N ASN A 68 7.20 6.23 7.20
CA ASN A 68 7.89 5.24 8.04
C ASN A 68 9.24 5.73 8.61
N ALA A 69 9.47 7.04 8.70
CA ALA A 69 10.75 7.59 9.17
C ALA A 69 11.11 7.15 10.60
N GLY A 70 10.12 6.79 11.42
CA GLY A 70 10.32 6.18 12.75
C GLY A 70 10.90 4.75 12.72
N GLY A 71 11.09 4.17 11.55
CA GLY A 71 11.60 2.81 11.36
C GLY A 71 10.55 1.72 11.57
N SER A 72 10.94 0.47 11.30
CA SER A 72 10.04 -0.68 11.47
C SER A 72 9.61 -0.84 12.93
N GLY A 73 8.35 -0.55 13.23
CA GLY A 73 7.78 -0.65 14.57
C GLY A 73 7.87 0.63 15.42
N GLY A 74 8.45 1.70 14.88
CA GLY A 74 8.31 3.05 15.44
C GLY A 74 6.95 3.67 15.12
N PRO A 75 6.56 4.76 15.80
CA PRO A 75 5.35 5.48 15.47
C PRO A 75 5.47 6.08 14.06
N PRO A 76 4.45 5.96 13.22
CA PRO A 76 4.41 6.63 11.93
C PRO A 76 4.26 8.15 12.11
N ASP A 77 4.77 8.90 11.14
CA ASP A 77 4.41 10.32 10.98
C ASP A 77 3.05 10.38 10.27
N LEU A 78 2.01 10.72 11.02
CA LEU A 78 0.62 10.66 10.54
C LEU A 78 0.37 11.57 9.34
N ASP A 79 0.89 12.80 9.36
CA ASP A 79 0.71 13.76 8.27
C ASP A 79 1.43 13.28 7.01
N ALA A 80 2.67 12.77 7.16
CA ALA A 80 3.41 12.20 6.05
C ALA A 80 2.76 10.91 5.51
N CYS A 81 2.12 10.11 6.36
CA CYS A 81 1.40 8.91 5.96
C CYS A 81 0.09 9.22 5.22
N GLU A 82 -0.63 10.26 5.63
CA GLU A 82 -1.83 10.73 4.92
C GLU A 82 -1.45 11.27 3.54
N ASP A 83 -0.43 12.13 3.44
CA ASP A 83 0.09 12.63 2.16
C ASP A 83 0.59 11.48 1.26
N ALA A 84 1.32 10.51 1.83
CA ALA A 84 1.75 9.34 1.09
C ALA A 84 0.56 8.53 0.55
N THR A 85 -0.45 8.27 1.37
CA THR A 85 -1.63 7.48 0.97
C THR A 85 -2.38 8.19 -0.15
N ASN A 86 -2.73 9.45 0.05
CA ASN A 86 -3.47 10.25 -0.94
C ASN A 86 -2.74 10.35 -2.27
N PHE A 87 -1.42 10.58 -2.24
CA PHE A 87 -0.61 10.64 -3.45
C PHE A 87 -0.56 9.28 -4.17
N CYS A 88 -0.25 8.21 -3.44
CA CYS A 88 -0.11 6.88 -4.02
C CYS A 88 -1.43 6.32 -4.58
N ASP A 89 -2.55 6.53 -3.88
CA ASP A 89 -3.89 6.17 -4.36
C ASP A 89 -4.24 6.93 -5.64
N HIS A 90 -3.94 8.23 -5.71
CA HIS A 90 -4.18 9.05 -6.88
C HIS A 90 -3.40 8.57 -8.11
N VAL A 91 -2.11 8.27 -7.95
CA VAL A 91 -1.24 7.92 -9.08
C VAL A 91 -1.40 6.49 -9.55
N ALA A 92 -1.89 5.60 -8.69
CA ALA A 92 -2.02 4.18 -8.99
C ALA A 92 -3.47 3.67 -9.01
N TYR A 93 -4.12 3.59 -7.84
CA TYR A 93 -5.43 2.97 -7.69
C TYR A 93 -6.51 3.70 -8.50
N ASN A 94 -6.65 5.01 -8.27
CA ASN A 94 -7.67 5.84 -8.92
C ASN A 94 -7.48 5.90 -10.45
N ARG A 95 -6.24 5.80 -10.92
CA ARG A 95 -5.90 5.82 -12.35
C ARG A 95 -6.39 4.57 -13.07
N VAL A 96 -6.32 3.42 -12.39
CA VAL A 96 -6.82 2.14 -12.91
C VAL A 96 -8.35 2.04 -12.73
N ASP A 97 -8.88 2.46 -11.59
CA ASP A 97 -10.30 2.34 -11.24
C ASP A 97 -11.21 3.22 -12.13
N LYS A 98 -10.81 4.47 -12.40
CA LYS A 98 -11.57 5.38 -13.28
C LYS A 98 -11.78 4.89 -14.71
N ARG A 99 -10.98 3.94 -15.19
CA ARG A 99 -11.14 3.31 -16.51
C ARG A 99 -11.79 1.93 -16.46
N GLY A 100 -11.79 1.26 -15.31
CA GLY A 100 -12.44 -0.05 -15.14
C GLY A 100 -13.98 0.02 -15.12
N THR A 101 -14.56 1.22 -15.08
CA THR A 101 -16.00 1.48 -15.04
C THR A 101 -16.59 2.04 -16.36
N SER A 102 -15.78 2.09 -17.42
CA SER A 102 -16.19 2.45 -18.80
C SER A 102 -16.39 1.21 -19.67
#